data_AF-A0A2J6RU20-F1
#
_entry.id   AF-A0A2J6RU20-F1
#
_cell.length_a   1.000
_cell.length_b   1.000
_cell.length_c   1.000
_cell.angle_alpha   90.00
_cell.angle_beta   90.00
_cell.angle_gamma   90.00
#
_symmetry.space_group_name_H-M   'P 1'
#
loop_
_entity.id
_entity.type
_entity.pdbx_description
1 polymer ?
#
loop_
_entity_poly.entity_id
_entity_poly.type
_entity_poly.pdbx_seq_one_letter_code
_entity_poly.pdbx_strand_id
1 'polypeptide(L)'
;MAEPNFAVTRMRIAIDTSGSTAGGTLDAEIRAVKEISTTIKSQKEPLLVMPWNSRASAPISPKECKNLGSTGGTNTSSLYGNPDCLKALQNCGLWFLFTDGQISKAEVENFALNTVTYGLHGTPNVVTIFGRAADTLPGLVDFSVGIITYSAAPDSLLLFHDVSTGTVFLLQAKGCFKALLPAGSTQPELTSTLAWHQLPSISYKDLASLRTPKPKKLAADELALADGLVIRLKDLYSGTASAEVLERVSEPENLRSLTIHQSSAGRADEFQNFLEQQQQQVPHAPRERVDIDGKAQEAIITLLNAVKNRASDKILEVYREKLRVAHGENWKIFRSLEEQDREVVRESSMRFQAAMEISLDISSELGEGLTPSRSMGYERSSSRSTMFGIAHEAALVEESWLPGFVRLRNQKNPEFVGPCMICGENTLLALLIQRPSTGGVGPTILLRESFSPSVCCAECASYLVPPANLLDQPIVGALALVSVTKNKEAWVKALSTLCGGGAGGEWLLPCFAASFEVEANQKAILDLEEHSLLRQALEWIKEDLKKLTAASN
;
A
#
# COMPACT_ATOMS: atom_id res chain seq x y z
N MET A 1 18.33 25.69 12.21
CA MET A 1 18.67 25.91 13.64
C MET A 1 19.06 24.56 14.23
N ALA A 2 20.19 24.45 14.92
CA ALA A 2 20.65 23.17 15.49
C ALA A 2 19.66 22.65 16.55
N GLU A 3 19.37 21.35 16.51
CA GLU A 3 18.50 20.69 17.49
C GLU A 3 19.14 20.67 18.89
N PRO A 4 18.35 20.83 19.96
CA PRO A 4 18.89 20.82 21.32
C PRO A 4 19.43 19.43 21.68
N ASN A 5 20.60 19.43 22.34
CA ASN A 5 21.15 18.23 22.96
C ASN A 5 20.23 17.78 24.11
N PHE A 6 20.02 16.47 24.28
CA PHE A 6 19.25 15.86 25.37
C PHE A 6 19.57 16.49 26.74
N ALA A 7 20.84 16.82 26.98
CA ALA A 7 21.31 17.48 28.20
C ALA A 7 20.64 18.83 28.53
N VAL A 8 20.04 19.52 27.55
CA VAL A 8 19.47 20.88 27.67
C VAL A 8 17.93 20.88 27.55
N THR A 9 17.31 19.73 27.29
CA THR A 9 15.86 19.60 27.05
C THR A 9 15.07 19.58 28.35
N ARG A 10 14.05 20.44 28.49
CA ARG A 10 13.19 20.47 29.69
C ARG A 10 12.47 19.13 29.89
N MET A 11 12.85 18.39 30.92
CA MET A 11 12.35 17.03 31.16
C MET A 11 11.30 16.94 32.26
N ARG A 12 10.35 16.04 32.09
CA ARG A 12 9.35 15.66 33.10
C ARG A 12 9.31 14.15 33.24
N ILE A 13 9.16 13.63 34.46
CA ILE A 13 9.01 12.20 34.70
C ILE A 13 7.69 11.96 35.40
N ALA A 14 6.76 11.28 34.74
CA ALA A 14 5.57 10.74 35.39
C ALA A 14 5.93 9.41 36.05
N ILE A 15 5.81 9.34 37.38
CA ILE A 15 6.15 8.15 38.18
C ILE A 15 4.88 7.51 38.73
N ASP A 16 4.71 6.21 38.48
CA ASP A 16 3.57 5.46 38.95
C ASP A 16 3.72 5.20 40.45
N THR A 17 2.67 5.52 41.20
CA THR A 17 2.60 5.35 42.64
C THR A 17 1.36 4.56 43.02
N SER A 18 0.79 3.80 42.08
CA SER A 18 -0.30 2.85 42.33
C SER A 18 0.11 1.73 43.27
N GLY A 19 -0.87 1.02 43.85
CA GLY A 19 -0.59 -0.05 44.82
C GLY A 19 0.28 -1.19 44.28
N SER A 20 0.27 -1.45 42.96
CA SER A 20 1.06 -2.53 42.33
C SER A 20 2.56 -2.25 42.28
N THR A 21 2.95 -0.96 42.35
CA THR A 21 4.36 -0.54 42.42
C THR A 21 5.01 -0.74 43.80
N ALA A 22 4.26 -1.23 44.80
CA ALA A 22 4.71 -1.30 46.19
C ALA A 22 6.02 -2.08 46.36
N GLY A 23 6.93 -1.51 47.18
CA GLY A 23 8.21 -2.11 47.52
C GLY A 23 9.27 -1.91 46.43
N GLY A 24 9.86 -3.01 45.96
CA GLY A 24 11.06 -2.98 45.10
C GLY A 24 10.87 -2.28 43.75
N THR A 25 9.64 -2.23 43.23
CA THR A 25 9.33 -1.55 41.96
C THR A 25 9.45 -0.04 42.11
N LEU A 26 8.72 0.58 43.06
CA LEU A 26 8.84 2.02 43.35
C LEU A 26 10.28 2.41 43.74
N ASP A 27 10.99 1.56 44.48
CA ASP A 27 12.41 1.77 44.80
C ASP A 27 13.30 1.79 43.54
N ALA A 28 13.02 0.93 42.55
CA ALA A 28 13.71 0.93 41.26
C ALA A 28 13.37 2.19 40.45
N GLU A 29 12.11 2.61 40.41
CA GLU A 29 11.69 3.84 39.74
C GLU A 29 12.37 5.08 40.34
N ILE A 30 12.40 5.20 41.67
CA ILE A 30 13.08 6.29 42.37
C ILE A 30 14.59 6.28 42.07
N ARG A 31 15.22 5.10 41.97
CA ARG A 31 16.63 4.96 41.56
C ARG A 31 16.84 5.43 40.12
N ALA A 32 15.96 5.06 39.19
CA ALA A 32 16.01 5.51 37.81
C ALA A 32 15.87 7.04 37.70
N VAL A 33 14.93 7.65 38.44
CA VAL A 33 14.80 9.12 38.53
C VAL A 33 16.11 9.76 38.98
N LYS A 34 16.76 9.20 40.00
CA LYS A 34 18.05 9.70 40.49
C LYS A 34 19.13 9.60 39.41
N GLU A 35 19.24 8.45 38.74
CA GLU A 35 20.22 8.26 37.67
C GLU A 35 20.02 9.26 36.52
N ILE A 36 18.79 9.42 36.03
CA ILE A 36 18.43 10.41 35.01
C ILE A 36 18.77 11.83 35.50
N SER A 37 18.42 12.17 36.73
CA SER A 37 18.71 13.50 37.30
C SER A 37 20.21 13.81 37.37
N THR A 38 21.07 12.81 37.64
CA THR A 38 22.53 13.00 37.68
C THR A 38 23.16 13.15 36.30
N THR A 39 22.48 12.64 35.28
CA THR A 39 22.90 12.70 33.88
C THR A 39 22.66 14.09 33.29
N ILE A 40 21.63 14.80 33.78
CA ILE A 40 21.23 16.14 33.34
C ILE A 40 22.00 17.19 34.16
N LYS A 41 23.25 17.48 33.78
CA LYS A 41 24.15 18.32 34.61
C LYS A 41 23.99 19.84 34.50
N SER A 42 23.13 20.38 33.64
CA SER A 42 23.08 21.83 33.42
C SER A 42 21.81 22.31 32.72
N GLN A 43 20.66 22.28 33.39
CA GLN A 43 19.45 22.94 32.89
C GLN A 43 19.14 24.20 33.68
N LYS A 44 18.69 25.25 32.96
CA LYS A 44 18.16 26.49 33.57
C LYS A 44 16.84 26.24 34.31
N GLU A 45 16.11 25.20 33.93
CA GLU A 45 14.90 24.75 34.61
C GLU A 45 15.12 23.37 35.23
N PRO A 46 14.62 23.13 36.46
CA PRO A 46 14.79 21.83 37.12
C PRO A 46 13.95 20.73 36.46
N LEU A 47 14.48 19.50 36.52
CA LEU A 47 13.71 18.27 36.29
C LEU A 47 12.56 18.22 37.31
N LEU A 48 11.35 17.93 36.83
CA LEU A 48 10.17 17.74 37.69
C LEU A 48 9.66 16.31 37.59
N VAL A 49 9.24 15.77 38.72
CA VAL A 49 8.64 14.44 38.85
C VAL A 49 7.16 14.61 39.17
N MET A 50 6.30 13.87 38.50
CA MET A 50 4.84 13.95 38.61
C MET A 50 4.34 12.60 39.10
N PRO A 51 4.13 12.43 40.42
CA PRO A 51 3.59 11.20 40.98
C PRO A 51 2.13 11.03 40.58
N TRP A 52 1.77 9.86 40.09
CA TRP A 52 0.40 9.56 39.67
C TRP A 52 -0.05 8.17 40.14
N ASN A 53 -1.34 8.04 40.40
CA ASN A 53 -2.03 6.79 40.64
C ASN A 53 -3.46 6.92 40.08
N SER A 54 -4.51 6.68 40.87
CA SER A 54 -5.87 7.10 40.52
C SER A 54 -6.03 8.63 40.50
N ARG A 55 -5.07 9.38 41.06
CA ARG A 55 -4.97 10.84 41.07
C ARG A 55 -3.51 11.26 40.82
N ALA A 56 -3.30 12.37 40.13
CA ALA A 56 -1.98 12.96 40.00
C ALA A 56 -1.72 13.99 41.12
N SER A 57 -0.56 13.85 41.77
CA SER A 57 -0.07 14.84 42.75
C SER A 57 0.63 16.00 42.04
N ALA A 58 0.78 17.14 42.71
CA ALA A 58 1.53 18.26 42.16
C ALA A 58 2.98 17.86 41.84
N PRO A 59 3.61 18.43 40.78
CA PRO A 59 4.99 18.12 40.44
C PRO A 59 5.96 18.43 41.59
N ILE A 60 6.87 17.50 41.86
CA ILE A 60 7.89 17.58 42.92
C ILE A 60 9.31 17.54 42.34
N SER A 61 10.31 17.89 43.14
CA SER A 61 11.71 17.73 42.76
C SER A 61 12.19 16.28 42.93
N PRO A 62 13.23 15.84 42.18
CA PRO A 62 13.83 14.51 42.34
C PRO A 62 14.29 14.17 43.77
N LYS A 63 14.60 15.19 44.59
CA LYS A 63 15.02 15.02 45.98
C LYS A 63 13.88 14.59 46.91
N GLU A 64 12.65 14.94 46.54
CA GLU A 64 11.43 14.65 47.30
C GLU A 64 10.88 13.25 47.01
N CYS A 65 11.34 12.59 45.93
CA CYS A 65 10.91 11.25 45.54
C CYS A 65 11.10 10.19 46.65
N LYS A 66 12.05 10.39 47.57
CA LYS A 66 12.29 9.50 48.71
C LYS A 66 11.09 9.40 49.68
N ASN A 67 10.14 10.33 49.59
CA ASN A 67 8.95 10.37 50.44
C ASN A 67 7.72 9.81 49.72
N LEU A 68 7.86 9.30 48.49
CA LEU A 68 6.76 8.68 47.77
C LEU A 68 6.39 7.34 48.39
N GLY A 69 5.10 7.03 48.35
CA GLY A 69 4.57 5.73 48.76
C GLY A 69 3.53 5.25 47.77
N SER A 70 3.45 3.93 47.60
CA SER A 70 2.50 3.28 46.70
C SER A 70 1.11 3.20 47.33
N THR A 71 0.11 3.79 46.68
CA THR A 71 -1.29 3.82 47.12
C THR A 71 -2.26 3.92 45.95
N GLY A 72 -3.50 3.46 46.12
CA GLY A 72 -4.57 3.65 45.14
C GLY A 72 -4.49 2.72 43.92
N GLY A 73 -5.37 2.97 42.95
CA GLY A 73 -5.40 2.25 41.66
C GLY A 73 -4.57 2.97 40.59
N THR A 74 -4.72 2.54 39.34
CA THR A 74 -3.94 3.03 38.19
C THR A 74 -4.86 3.79 37.24
N ASN A 75 -4.68 5.11 37.09
CA ASN A 75 -5.38 5.89 36.07
C ASN A 75 -4.44 6.94 35.47
N THR A 76 -3.83 6.62 34.34
CA THR A 76 -2.84 7.45 33.67
C THR A 76 -3.42 8.79 33.20
N SER A 77 -4.72 8.85 32.89
CA SER A 77 -5.41 10.10 32.52
C SER A 77 -5.50 11.11 33.68
N SER A 78 -5.26 10.67 34.92
CA SER A 78 -5.20 11.58 36.08
C SER A 78 -4.10 12.64 35.96
N LEU A 79 -3.03 12.35 35.20
CA LEU A 79 -1.97 13.31 34.86
C LEU A 79 -2.52 14.56 34.16
N TYR A 80 -3.54 14.39 33.32
CA TYR A 80 -4.17 15.48 32.58
C TYR A 80 -5.22 16.22 33.41
N GLY A 81 -5.83 15.55 34.39
CA GLY A 81 -6.79 16.15 35.31
C GLY A 81 -6.16 17.10 36.33
N ASN A 82 -4.85 16.98 36.60
CA ASN A 82 -4.11 17.90 37.45
C ASN A 82 -3.55 19.08 36.61
N PRO A 83 -3.97 20.33 36.83
CA PRO A 83 -3.54 21.48 36.02
C PRO A 83 -2.02 21.72 36.04
N ASP A 84 -1.35 21.45 37.16
CA ASP A 84 0.09 21.67 37.29
C ASP A 84 0.88 20.61 36.52
N CYS A 85 0.43 19.35 36.56
CA CYS A 85 1.01 18.28 35.74
C CYS A 85 0.79 18.50 34.25
N LEU A 86 -0.44 18.86 33.85
CA LEU A 86 -0.75 19.16 32.46
C LEU A 86 0.11 20.31 31.93
N LYS A 87 0.22 21.41 32.69
CA LYS A 87 1.08 22.54 32.34
C LYS A 87 2.55 22.13 32.28
N ALA A 88 3.01 21.27 33.18
CA ALA A 88 4.38 20.75 33.14
C ALA A 88 4.64 19.91 31.89
N LEU A 89 3.70 19.04 31.49
CA LEU A 89 3.77 18.22 30.27
C LEU A 89 3.73 19.08 28.99
N GLN A 90 2.80 20.03 28.88
CA GLN A 90 2.68 20.90 27.70
C GLN A 90 3.91 21.79 27.46
N ASN A 91 4.69 22.07 28.52
CA ASN A 91 5.89 22.92 28.44
C ASN A 91 7.20 22.13 28.42
N CYS A 92 7.15 20.79 28.45
CA CYS A 92 8.34 19.95 28.39
C CYS A 92 8.84 19.81 26.95
N GLY A 93 10.12 19.47 26.81
CA GLY A 93 10.72 19.07 25.53
C GLY A 93 10.83 17.56 25.36
N LEU A 94 10.77 16.82 26.48
CA LEU A 94 10.84 15.37 26.57
C LEU A 94 10.15 14.96 27.87
N TRP A 95 9.42 13.85 27.86
CA TRP A 95 8.87 13.31 29.09
C TRP A 95 9.03 11.79 29.19
N PHE A 96 9.08 11.32 30.43
CA PHE A 96 9.15 9.91 30.77
C PHE A 96 7.82 9.46 31.39
N LEU A 97 7.40 8.25 31.05
CA LEU A 97 6.29 7.56 31.68
C LEU A 97 6.83 6.28 32.33
N PHE A 98 6.87 6.26 33.65
CA PHE A 98 7.21 5.07 34.44
C PHE A 98 5.92 4.39 34.89
N THR A 99 5.88 3.07 34.76
CA THR A 99 4.73 2.22 35.07
C THR A 99 5.19 0.77 35.21
N ASP A 100 4.37 -0.08 35.81
CA ASP A 100 4.52 -1.54 35.80
C ASP A 100 3.65 -2.23 34.72
N GLY A 101 2.84 -1.47 33.97
CA GLY A 101 2.37 -1.85 32.63
C GLY A 101 0.86 -2.06 32.43
N GLN A 102 0.01 -1.94 33.46
CA GLN A 102 -1.40 -2.37 33.33
C GLN A 102 -2.43 -1.25 33.52
N ILE A 103 -3.29 -1.04 32.51
CA ILE A 103 -4.53 -0.25 32.59
C ILE A 103 -5.67 -0.93 31.81
N SER A 104 -6.92 -0.59 32.14
CA SER A 104 -8.09 -1.13 31.44
C SER A 104 -8.27 -0.52 30.03
N LYS A 105 -9.03 -1.19 29.15
CA LYS A 105 -9.32 -0.69 27.79
C LYS A 105 -9.89 0.73 27.76
N ALA A 106 -10.87 1.01 28.62
CA ALA A 106 -11.49 2.33 28.68
C ALA A 106 -10.48 3.41 29.11
N GLU A 107 -9.50 3.05 29.95
CA GLU A 107 -8.42 3.94 30.34
C GLU A 107 -7.39 4.12 29.22
N VAL A 108 -7.10 3.08 28.44
CA VAL A 108 -6.27 3.15 27.22
C VAL A 108 -6.87 4.16 26.25
N GLU A 109 -8.15 4.00 25.89
CA GLU A 109 -8.85 4.88 24.94
C GLU A 109 -8.90 6.32 25.47
N ASN A 110 -9.29 6.51 26.73
CA ASN A 110 -9.33 7.84 27.33
C ASN A 110 -7.95 8.49 27.38
N PHE A 111 -6.90 7.73 27.69
CA PHE A 111 -5.53 8.24 27.72
C PHE A 111 -5.05 8.61 26.32
N ALA A 112 -5.37 7.82 25.28
CA ALA A 112 -5.08 8.13 23.89
C ALA A 112 -5.75 9.42 23.42
N LEU A 113 -7.06 9.53 23.65
CA LEU A 113 -7.85 10.71 23.29
C LEU A 113 -7.33 11.97 24.00
N ASN A 114 -7.02 11.89 25.28
CA ASN A 114 -6.48 13.03 26.02
C ASN A 114 -5.07 13.41 25.57
N THR A 115 -4.21 12.43 25.27
CA THR A 115 -2.84 12.69 24.74
C THR A 115 -2.91 13.54 23.47
N VAL A 116 -3.85 13.23 22.57
CA VAL A 116 -4.11 14.01 21.35
C VAL A 116 -4.75 15.36 21.66
N THR A 117 -5.80 15.37 22.50
CA THR A 117 -6.56 16.57 22.88
C THR A 117 -5.65 17.66 23.48
N TYR A 118 -4.69 17.26 24.31
CA TYR A 118 -3.76 18.18 24.95
C TYR A 118 -2.48 18.45 24.15
N GLY A 119 -2.36 17.89 22.94
CA GLY A 119 -1.25 18.14 22.02
C GLY A 119 0.08 17.51 22.44
N LEU A 120 0.04 16.40 23.18
CA LEU A 120 1.23 15.70 23.68
C LEU A 120 1.75 14.64 22.69
N HIS A 121 0.95 14.26 21.69
CA HIS A 121 1.33 13.33 20.62
C HIS A 121 2.43 13.86 19.69
N GLY A 122 2.78 15.13 19.76
CA GLY A 122 3.96 15.68 19.09
C GLY A 122 5.21 15.81 19.96
N THR A 123 5.15 15.37 21.22
CA THR A 123 6.23 15.51 22.19
C THR A 123 7.04 14.21 22.30
N PRO A 124 8.38 14.26 22.16
CA PRO A 124 9.23 13.10 22.37
C PRO A 124 9.00 12.46 23.74
N ASN A 125 9.00 11.13 23.81
CA ASN A 125 8.76 10.43 25.08
C ASN A 125 9.57 9.15 25.28
N VAL A 126 9.78 8.78 26.54
CA VAL A 126 10.38 7.50 26.93
C VAL A 126 9.43 6.80 27.88
N VAL A 127 8.90 5.66 27.46
CA VAL A 127 8.10 4.77 28.31
C VAL A 127 9.04 3.73 28.91
N THR A 128 9.04 3.60 30.24
CA THR A 128 9.78 2.54 30.94
C THR A 128 8.82 1.70 31.74
N ILE A 129 8.80 0.40 31.45
CA ILE A 129 8.04 -0.61 32.17
C ILE A 129 8.94 -1.23 33.22
N PHE A 130 8.56 -1.18 34.49
CA PHE A 130 9.30 -1.78 35.59
C PHE A 130 8.70 -3.13 35.94
N GLY A 131 9.50 -4.19 35.85
CA GLY A 131 9.05 -5.53 36.13
C GLY A 131 10.21 -6.46 36.44
N ARG A 132 9.93 -7.76 36.57
CA ARG A 132 10.98 -8.78 36.75
C ARG A 132 11.14 -9.58 35.48
N ALA A 133 12.34 -9.54 34.90
CA ALA A 133 12.64 -10.29 33.68
C ALA A 133 12.53 -11.82 33.88
N ALA A 134 12.69 -12.30 35.11
CA ALA A 134 12.54 -13.71 35.45
C ALA A 134 11.08 -14.22 35.38
N ASP A 135 10.10 -13.32 35.50
CA ASP A 135 8.69 -13.68 35.66
C ASP A 135 7.95 -13.80 34.33
N THR A 136 8.49 -13.23 33.25
CA THR A 136 7.83 -13.18 31.94
C THR A 136 8.84 -13.05 30.80
N LEU A 137 8.43 -13.41 29.58
CA LEU A 137 9.21 -13.17 28.37
C LEU A 137 8.92 -11.78 27.80
N PRO A 138 9.87 -11.13 27.09
CA PRO A 138 9.65 -9.85 26.42
C PRO A 138 8.35 -9.76 25.61
N GLY A 139 8.03 -10.82 24.84
CA GLY A 139 6.83 -10.91 24.02
C GLY A 139 5.52 -11.09 24.80
N LEU A 140 5.58 -11.23 26.13
CA LEU A 140 4.43 -11.42 27.01
C LEU A 140 4.28 -10.29 28.06
N VAL A 141 5.14 -9.26 28.00
CA VAL A 141 5.04 -8.09 28.88
C VAL A 141 3.85 -7.23 28.46
N ASP A 142 2.96 -6.91 29.40
CA ASP A 142 1.91 -5.92 29.17
C ASP A 142 2.51 -4.51 29.16
N PHE A 143 2.26 -3.77 28.08
CA PHE A 143 2.68 -2.39 27.92
C PHE A 143 1.54 -1.48 27.47
N SER A 144 0.30 -1.88 27.74
CA SER A 144 -0.92 -1.16 27.38
C SER A 144 -0.89 0.32 27.75
N VAL A 145 -0.32 0.65 28.91
CA VAL A 145 -0.11 2.04 29.38
C VAL A 145 0.77 2.84 28.42
N GLY A 146 1.85 2.23 27.93
CA GLY A 146 2.91 2.89 27.18
C GLY A 146 2.70 2.93 25.67
N ILE A 147 1.96 1.97 25.12
CA ILE A 147 1.84 1.81 23.67
C ILE A 147 1.16 3.01 23.00
N ILE A 148 0.30 3.71 23.73
CA ILE A 148 -0.42 4.89 23.24
C ILE A 148 0.56 6.04 22.97
N THR A 149 1.38 6.38 23.97
CA THR A 149 2.34 7.47 23.85
C THR A 149 3.47 7.09 22.90
N TYR A 150 3.84 5.80 22.89
CA TYR A 150 4.75 5.26 21.91
C TYR A 150 4.22 5.42 20.50
N SER A 151 3.03 4.90 20.18
CA SER A 151 2.45 4.94 18.83
C SER A 151 2.21 6.35 18.32
N ALA A 152 1.72 7.25 19.19
CA ALA A 152 1.35 8.61 18.82
C ALA A 152 2.55 9.52 18.52
N ALA A 153 3.65 9.39 19.27
CA ALA A 153 4.80 10.29 19.12
C ALA A 153 5.78 9.81 18.04
N PRO A 154 6.32 10.71 17.19
CA PRO A 154 7.30 10.34 16.16
C PRO A 154 8.64 9.90 16.75
N ASP A 155 9.03 10.50 17.88
CA ASP A 155 10.24 10.19 18.63
C ASP A 155 9.84 9.53 19.96
N SER A 156 9.93 8.22 20.04
CA SER A 156 9.58 7.49 21.27
C SER A 156 10.51 6.31 21.53
N LEU A 157 10.75 6.02 22.80
CA LEU A 157 11.56 4.89 23.26
C LEU A 157 10.73 4.06 24.24
N LEU A 158 10.68 2.74 24.01
CA LEU A 158 10.03 1.78 24.89
C LEU A 158 11.09 0.90 25.55
N LEU A 159 11.15 0.94 26.88
CA LEU A 159 12.14 0.25 27.70
C LEU A 159 11.47 -0.70 28.68
N PHE A 160 12.19 -1.77 29.03
CA PHE A 160 11.89 -2.61 30.18
C PHE A 160 13.03 -2.52 31.19
N HIS A 161 12.73 -2.17 32.43
CA HIS A 161 13.68 -2.11 33.53
C HIS A 161 13.46 -3.33 34.43
N ASP A 162 14.41 -4.27 34.41
CA ASP A 162 14.36 -5.41 35.32
C ASP A 162 14.73 -4.97 36.74
N VAL A 163 13.74 -4.88 37.62
CA VAL A 163 13.90 -4.39 39.01
C VAL A 163 14.85 -5.25 39.83
N SER A 164 15.06 -6.52 39.42
CA SER A 164 15.91 -7.48 40.11
C SER A 164 17.39 -7.22 39.85
N THR A 165 17.76 -7.01 38.59
CA THR A 165 19.16 -6.82 38.17
C THR A 165 19.55 -5.36 37.97
N GLY A 166 18.57 -4.46 37.78
CA GLY A 166 18.76 -3.09 37.34
C GLY A 166 19.10 -2.95 35.85
N THR A 167 19.00 -4.04 35.08
CA THR A 167 19.26 -4.01 33.63
C THR A 167 18.11 -3.33 32.90
N VAL A 168 18.43 -2.42 31.98
CA VAL A 168 17.44 -1.73 31.13
C VAL A 168 17.53 -2.29 29.71
N PHE A 169 16.49 -3.00 29.29
CA PHE A 169 16.36 -3.57 27.96
C PHE A 169 15.61 -2.59 27.03
N LEU A 170 16.11 -2.42 25.82
CA LEU A 170 15.45 -1.66 24.76
C LEU A 170 14.47 -2.57 24.03
N LEU A 171 13.17 -2.30 24.17
CA LEU A 171 12.11 -3.07 23.50
C LEU A 171 11.85 -2.54 22.08
N GLN A 172 11.69 -1.22 21.95
CA GLN A 172 11.44 -0.55 20.66
C GLN A 172 11.96 0.89 20.70
N ALA A 173 12.35 1.44 19.54
CA ALA A 173 12.79 2.84 19.42
C ALA A 173 12.31 3.50 18.11
N LYS A 174 11.88 4.76 18.17
CA LYS A 174 11.48 5.57 17.01
C LYS A 174 12.24 6.89 16.94
N GLY A 175 12.27 7.48 15.74
CA GLY A 175 12.89 8.77 15.48
C GLY A 175 14.32 8.83 16.00
N CYS A 176 14.64 9.86 16.77
CA CYS A 176 15.99 10.09 17.30
C CYS A 176 16.51 8.96 18.21
N PHE A 177 15.62 8.17 18.83
CA PHE A 177 16.01 7.11 19.76
C PHE A 177 16.56 5.86 19.06
N LYS A 178 16.36 5.72 17.74
CA LYS A 178 16.97 4.62 16.97
C LYS A 178 18.50 4.63 17.03
N ALA A 179 19.12 5.78 17.32
CA ALA A 179 20.56 5.88 17.51
C ALA A 179 21.10 5.07 18.71
N LEU A 180 20.22 4.58 19.60
CA LEU A 180 20.58 3.67 20.69
C LEU A 180 20.68 2.20 20.25
N LEU A 181 20.15 1.85 19.07
CA LEU A 181 20.28 0.50 18.55
C LEU A 181 21.73 0.22 18.14
N PRO A 182 22.23 -1.01 18.30
CA PRO A 182 23.56 -1.35 17.82
C PRO A 182 23.67 -1.14 16.31
N ALA A 183 24.83 -0.66 15.84
CA ALA A 183 25.02 -0.31 14.44
C ALA A 183 24.68 -1.49 13.50
N GLY A 184 23.85 -1.23 12.48
CA GLY A 184 23.39 -2.25 11.52
C GLY A 184 22.29 -3.18 12.04
N SER A 185 21.79 -2.97 13.26
CA SER A 185 20.69 -3.76 13.82
C SER A 185 19.33 -3.19 13.40
N THR A 186 18.36 -4.08 13.22
CA THR A 186 16.95 -3.71 13.07
C THR A 186 16.29 -3.56 14.44
N GLN A 187 15.05 -3.04 14.47
CA GLN A 187 14.23 -3.07 15.69
C GLN A 187 14.09 -4.52 16.19
N PRO A 188 14.15 -4.76 17.51
CA PRO A 188 13.81 -6.06 18.06
C PRO A 188 12.37 -6.43 17.70
N GLU A 189 12.14 -7.70 17.38
CA GLU A 189 10.81 -8.23 17.13
C GLU A 189 10.32 -8.96 18.38
N LEU A 190 9.28 -8.43 19.04
CA LEU A 190 8.82 -8.96 20.33
C LEU A 190 7.92 -10.19 20.13
N THR A 191 8.53 -11.32 19.81
CA THR A 191 7.84 -12.61 19.65
C THR A 191 7.65 -13.32 20.98
N SER A 192 6.75 -14.30 21.00
CA SER A 192 6.49 -15.19 22.16
C SER A 192 7.70 -16.00 22.60
N THR A 193 8.71 -16.13 21.73
CA THR A 193 9.93 -16.93 21.94
C THR A 193 11.18 -16.10 22.20
N LEU A 194 11.10 -14.77 22.06
CA LEU A 194 12.23 -13.88 22.30
C LEU A 194 12.67 -13.94 23.76
N ALA A 195 13.97 -14.06 24.01
CA ALA A 195 14.55 -14.05 25.35
C ALA A 195 15.21 -12.70 25.68
N TRP A 196 15.19 -12.31 26.96
CA TRP A 196 15.76 -11.02 27.43
C TRP A 196 17.21 -10.77 27.02
N HIS A 197 18.06 -11.80 27.03
CA HIS A 197 19.47 -11.67 26.67
C HIS A 197 19.71 -11.37 25.18
N GLN A 198 18.69 -11.55 24.33
CA GLN A 198 18.75 -11.23 22.90
C GLN A 198 18.41 -9.76 22.62
N LEU A 199 17.90 -9.03 23.61
CA LEU A 199 17.57 -7.62 23.49
C LEU A 199 18.80 -6.73 23.73
N PRO A 200 18.94 -5.60 23.02
CA PRO A 200 19.92 -4.59 23.37
C PRO A 200 19.66 -4.08 24.79
N SER A 201 20.73 -3.92 25.56
CA SER A 201 20.68 -3.26 26.86
C SER A 201 21.33 -1.89 26.78
N ILE A 202 20.76 -0.93 27.50
CA ILE A 202 21.26 0.44 27.59
C ILE A 202 21.34 0.87 29.05
N SER A 203 21.97 2.00 29.32
CA SER A 203 21.89 2.74 30.56
C SER A 203 21.15 4.07 30.34
N TYR A 204 20.56 4.64 31.39
CA TYR A 204 19.93 5.97 31.26
C TYR A 204 20.94 7.07 30.91
N LYS A 205 22.24 6.84 31.15
CA LYS A 205 23.32 7.75 30.75
C LYS A 205 23.50 7.81 29.23
N ASP A 206 23.20 6.73 28.52
CA ASP A 206 23.35 6.68 27.06
C ASP A 206 22.40 7.66 26.36
N LEU A 207 21.26 7.98 27.01
CA LEU A 207 20.32 8.99 26.54
C LEU A 207 20.96 10.38 26.42
N ALA A 208 21.99 10.69 27.23
CA ALA A 208 22.68 11.99 27.18
C ALA A 208 23.40 12.27 25.87
N SER A 209 23.70 11.22 25.09
CA SER A 209 24.36 11.34 23.79
C SER A 209 23.39 11.76 22.67
N LEU A 210 22.08 11.66 22.90
CA LEU A 210 21.07 11.88 21.90
C LEU A 210 20.78 13.38 21.67
N ARG A 211 20.27 13.68 20.48
CA ARG A 211 19.66 14.98 20.17
C ARG A 211 18.16 14.76 20.08
N THR A 212 17.43 15.42 20.96
CA THR A 212 15.97 15.32 20.97
C THR A 212 15.40 16.47 20.15
N PRO A 213 14.55 16.20 19.15
CA PRO A 213 13.92 17.27 18.40
C PRO A 213 13.01 18.09 19.31
N LYS A 214 12.68 19.32 18.88
CA LYS A 214 11.70 20.13 19.59
C LYS A 214 10.31 19.49 19.43
N PRO A 215 9.46 19.52 20.47
CA PRO A 215 8.07 19.07 20.34
C PRO A 215 7.36 19.76 19.18
N LYS A 216 6.64 18.96 18.39
CA LYS A 216 5.77 19.44 17.33
C LYS A 216 4.41 19.79 17.91
N LYS A 217 3.89 20.97 17.58
CA LYS A 217 2.50 21.32 17.91
C LYS A 217 1.61 20.76 16.80
N LEU A 218 0.95 19.64 17.10
CA LEU A 218 0.07 18.95 16.18
C LEU A 218 -1.38 19.23 16.56
N ALA A 219 -2.24 19.42 15.56
CA ALA A 219 -3.69 19.44 15.76
C ALA A 219 -4.23 18.04 16.13
N ALA A 220 -5.48 17.97 16.58
CA ALA A 220 -6.10 16.71 16.99
C ALA A 220 -6.31 15.72 15.82
N ASP A 221 -6.41 16.23 14.59
CA ASP A 221 -6.50 15.45 13.35
C ASP A 221 -5.16 15.29 12.63
N GLU A 222 -4.06 15.72 13.24
CA GLU A 222 -2.70 15.60 12.71
C GLU A 222 -1.91 14.53 13.46
N LEU A 223 -1.12 13.75 12.71
CA LEU A 223 -0.16 12.79 13.24
C LEU A 223 1.19 12.98 12.57
N ALA A 224 2.27 12.94 13.35
CA ALA A 224 3.63 12.93 12.81
C ALA A 224 4.12 11.48 12.65
N LEU A 225 4.47 11.11 11.43
CA LEU A 225 5.10 9.83 11.09
C LEU A 225 6.55 9.78 11.57
N ALA A 226 7.15 8.59 11.59
CA ALA A 226 8.50 8.36 12.13
C ALA A 226 9.60 9.09 11.34
N ASP A 227 9.33 9.38 10.07
CA ASP A 227 10.18 10.13 9.15
C ASP A 227 9.95 11.66 9.21
N GLY A 228 9.08 12.09 10.13
CA GLY A 228 8.77 13.47 10.42
C GLY A 228 7.66 14.09 9.60
N LEU A 229 7.10 13.39 8.59
CA LEU A 229 5.94 13.87 7.82
C LEU A 229 4.75 14.06 8.74
N VAL A 230 4.06 15.20 8.64
CA VAL A 230 2.79 15.42 9.34
C VAL A 230 1.66 15.14 8.36
N ILE A 231 0.82 14.18 8.71
CA ILE A 231 -0.37 13.78 7.94
C ILE A 231 -1.63 14.27 8.65
N ARG A 232 -2.67 14.57 7.86
CA ARG A 232 -4.02 14.80 8.39
C ARG A 232 -4.83 13.53 8.21
N LEU A 233 -5.34 12.98 9.32
CA LEU A 233 -6.11 11.74 9.32
C LEU A 233 -7.39 11.86 8.47
N LYS A 234 -8.01 13.04 8.46
CA LYS A 234 -9.19 13.30 7.63
C LYS A 234 -8.90 13.12 6.14
N ASP A 235 -7.74 13.58 5.66
CA ASP A 235 -7.37 13.48 4.25
C ASP A 235 -7.19 12.03 3.81
N LEU A 236 -6.69 11.17 4.72
CA LEU A 236 -6.62 9.72 4.50
C LEU A 236 -8.01 9.12 4.38
N TYR A 237 -8.90 9.41 5.34
CA TYR A 237 -10.24 8.84 5.39
C TYR A 237 -11.17 9.35 4.28
N SER A 238 -10.97 10.57 3.78
CA SER A 238 -11.72 11.10 2.65
C SER A 238 -11.14 10.73 1.28
N GLY A 239 -10.01 10.02 1.22
CA GLY A 239 -9.33 9.68 -0.03
C GLY A 239 -8.77 10.90 -0.77
N THR A 240 -8.50 12.00 -0.07
CA THR A 240 -7.97 13.24 -0.66
C THR A 240 -6.46 13.41 -0.42
N ALA A 241 -5.81 12.45 0.25
CA ALA A 241 -4.37 12.41 0.40
C ALA A 241 -3.66 12.25 -0.95
N SER A 242 -2.50 12.90 -1.11
CA SER A 242 -1.70 12.77 -2.33
C SER A 242 -1.01 11.41 -2.41
N ALA A 243 -0.62 10.99 -3.62
CA ALA A 243 0.11 9.74 -3.84
C ALA A 243 1.42 9.66 -3.02
N GLU A 244 2.16 10.77 -2.90
CA GLU A 244 3.38 10.85 -2.09
C GLU A 244 3.11 10.61 -0.60
N VAL A 245 1.98 11.13 -0.08
CA VAL A 245 1.58 10.88 1.32
C VAL A 245 1.21 9.42 1.51
N LEU A 246 0.44 8.83 0.58
CA LEU A 246 0.04 7.42 0.65
C LEU A 246 1.25 6.48 0.56
N GLU A 247 2.24 6.79 -0.28
CA GLU A 247 3.49 6.04 -0.38
C GLU A 247 4.22 6.05 0.97
N ARG A 248 4.41 7.22 1.59
CA ARG A 248 5.06 7.32 2.91
C ARG A 248 4.25 6.70 4.03
N VAL A 249 2.92 6.79 3.98
CA VAL A 249 2.04 6.11 4.92
C VAL A 249 2.19 4.60 4.79
N SER A 250 2.34 4.07 3.57
CA SER A 250 2.47 2.63 3.28
C SER A 250 3.77 1.99 3.79
N GLU A 251 4.74 2.78 4.24
CA GLU A 251 5.96 2.28 4.86
C GLU A 251 5.63 1.44 6.11
N PRO A 252 6.23 0.25 6.29
CA PRO A 252 5.81 -0.70 7.32
C PRO A 252 5.77 -0.13 8.75
N GLU A 253 6.77 0.67 9.14
CA GLU A 253 6.82 1.29 10.47
C GLU A 253 5.73 2.37 10.68
N ASN A 254 5.43 3.12 9.62
CA ASN A 254 4.42 4.17 9.62
C ASN A 254 3.02 3.56 9.68
N LEU A 255 2.73 2.57 8.80
CA LEU A 255 1.48 1.80 8.85
C LEU A 255 1.27 1.21 10.24
N ARG A 256 2.27 0.52 10.79
CA ARG A 256 2.15 -0.10 12.11
C ARG A 256 1.87 0.91 13.22
N SER A 257 2.60 2.03 13.25
CA SER A 257 2.37 3.08 14.25
C SER A 257 0.96 3.68 14.12
N LEU A 258 0.50 3.87 12.88
CA LEU A 258 -0.83 4.40 12.57
C LEU A 258 -1.92 3.40 12.97
N THR A 259 -1.77 2.11 12.65
CA THR A 259 -2.68 1.04 13.05
C THR A 259 -2.84 1.02 14.57
N ILE A 260 -1.72 0.94 15.31
CA ILE A 260 -1.75 0.91 16.77
C ILE A 260 -2.44 2.16 17.31
N HIS A 261 -2.07 3.35 16.81
CA HIS A 261 -2.63 4.60 17.27
C HIS A 261 -4.16 4.70 17.03
N GLN A 262 -4.62 4.39 15.81
CA GLN A 262 -6.06 4.47 15.48
C GLN A 262 -6.88 3.43 16.25
N SER A 263 -6.36 2.20 16.39
CA SER A 263 -7.02 1.16 17.18
C SER A 263 -7.11 1.54 18.65
N SER A 264 -6.03 2.03 19.26
CA SER A 264 -6.03 2.48 20.67
C SER A 264 -6.87 3.74 20.90
N ALA A 265 -7.10 4.55 19.87
CA ALA A 265 -7.99 5.72 19.94
C ALA A 265 -9.48 5.39 19.72
N GLY A 266 -9.83 4.11 19.57
CA GLY A 266 -11.21 3.68 19.31
C GLY A 266 -11.70 3.97 17.89
N ARG A 267 -10.79 4.16 16.92
CA ARG A 267 -11.08 4.47 15.51
C ARG A 267 -10.65 3.33 14.56
N ALA A 268 -10.62 2.10 15.06
CA ALA A 268 -10.23 0.93 14.29
C ALA A 268 -11.07 0.78 13.02
N ASP A 269 -12.40 0.89 13.13
CA ASP A 269 -13.32 0.69 12.00
C ASP A 269 -13.09 1.70 10.85
N GLU A 270 -12.86 2.97 11.18
CA GLU A 270 -12.54 4.01 10.19
C GLU A 270 -11.23 3.70 9.46
N PHE A 271 -10.22 3.25 10.21
CA PHE A 271 -8.92 2.92 9.67
C PHE A 271 -8.96 1.63 8.82
N GLN A 272 -9.74 0.63 9.23
CA GLN A 272 -9.97 -0.59 8.44
C GLN A 272 -10.64 -0.26 7.12
N ASN A 273 -11.70 0.57 7.12
CA ASN A 273 -12.32 1.02 5.87
C ASN A 273 -11.33 1.72 4.93
N PHE A 274 -10.42 2.53 5.47
CA PHE A 274 -9.34 3.13 4.69
C PHE A 274 -8.39 2.08 4.09
N LEU A 275 -7.92 1.12 4.90
CA LEU A 275 -7.05 0.05 4.43
C LEU A 275 -7.71 -0.79 3.32
N GLU A 276 -9.00 -1.10 3.43
CA GLU A 276 -9.76 -1.80 2.39
C GLU A 276 -9.83 -1.00 1.09
N GLN A 277 -10.07 0.32 1.17
CA GLN A 277 -10.09 1.18 -0.02
C GLN A 277 -8.73 1.20 -0.73
N GLN A 278 -7.62 1.20 0.01
CA GLN A 278 -6.28 1.17 -0.60
C GLN A 278 -5.99 -0.17 -1.30
N GLN A 279 -6.52 -1.29 -0.80
CA GLN A 279 -6.41 -2.58 -1.48
C GLN A 279 -7.20 -2.63 -2.80
N GLN A 280 -8.31 -1.89 -2.90
CA GLN A 280 -9.15 -1.84 -4.10
C GLN A 280 -8.62 -0.86 -5.17
N GLN A 281 -7.85 0.15 -4.77
CA GLN A 281 -7.40 1.26 -5.62
C GLN A 281 -6.06 1.02 -6.34
N VAL A 282 -5.78 -0.20 -6.81
CA VAL A 282 -4.68 -0.39 -7.74
C VAL A 282 -5.21 -0.51 -9.17
N PRO A 283 -5.52 0.61 -9.86
CA PRO A 283 -5.72 0.56 -11.28
C PRO A 283 -4.39 0.20 -11.95
N HIS A 284 -4.40 -0.90 -12.70
CA HIS A 284 -3.44 -1.10 -13.78
C HIS A 284 -3.65 0.04 -14.78
N ALA A 285 -2.88 1.12 -14.67
CA ALA A 285 -2.83 2.12 -15.72
C ALA A 285 -2.39 1.38 -17.01
N PRO A 286 -3.13 1.50 -18.13
CA PRO A 286 -2.75 0.80 -19.35
C PRO A 286 -1.37 1.30 -19.78
N ARG A 287 -0.38 0.41 -19.75
CA ARG A 287 1.00 0.78 -20.04
C ARG A 287 1.18 1.00 -21.54
N GLU A 288 1.99 2.00 -21.87
CA GLU A 288 2.34 2.29 -23.26
C GLU A 288 3.15 1.13 -23.84
N ARG A 289 2.79 0.72 -25.05
CA ARG A 289 3.45 -0.36 -25.78
C ARG A 289 4.45 0.27 -26.73
N VAL A 290 5.72 0.21 -26.36
CA VAL A 290 6.81 0.90 -27.05
C VAL A 290 7.42 0.00 -28.11
N ASP A 291 7.66 0.55 -29.30
CA ASP A 291 8.48 -0.09 -30.34
C ASP A 291 9.96 0.24 -30.13
N ILE A 292 10.76 -0.77 -29.79
CA ILE A 292 12.17 -0.58 -29.44
C ILE A 292 12.92 -0.15 -30.70
N ASP A 293 13.49 1.05 -30.65
CA ASP A 293 14.22 1.68 -31.76
C ASP A 293 13.42 1.81 -33.07
N GLY A 294 12.08 1.68 -33.02
CA GLY A 294 11.23 1.70 -34.21
C GLY A 294 11.37 0.48 -35.14
N LYS A 295 11.97 -0.62 -34.67
CA LYS A 295 12.32 -1.79 -35.51
C LYS A 295 11.10 -2.48 -36.10
N ALA A 296 10.01 -2.63 -35.34
CA ALA A 296 8.82 -3.31 -35.83
C ALA A 296 8.11 -2.46 -36.90
N GLN A 297 8.04 -1.14 -36.67
CA GLN A 297 7.50 -0.19 -37.64
C GLN A 297 8.31 -0.21 -38.95
N GLU A 298 9.64 -0.14 -38.86
CA GLU A 298 10.52 -0.21 -40.04
C GLU A 298 10.34 -1.54 -40.81
N ALA A 299 10.27 -2.67 -40.08
CA ALA A 299 10.08 -3.98 -40.67
C ALA A 299 8.72 -4.11 -41.38
N ILE A 300 7.64 -3.56 -40.81
CA ILE A 300 6.31 -3.53 -41.46
C ILE A 300 6.35 -2.70 -42.75
N ILE A 301 6.93 -1.49 -42.71
CA ILE A 301 7.03 -0.61 -43.89
C ILE A 301 7.80 -1.32 -45.00
N THR A 302 8.93 -1.93 -44.66
CA THR A 302 9.78 -2.65 -45.60
C THR A 302 9.07 -3.86 -46.21
N LEU A 303 8.36 -4.63 -45.37
CA LEU A 303 7.59 -5.79 -45.80
C LEU A 303 6.44 -5.40 -46.74
N LEU A 304 5.66 -4.38 -46.40
CA LEU A 304 4.55 -3.92 -47.24
C LEU A 304 5.03 -3.38 -48.59
N ASN A 305 6.16 -2.66 -48.61
CA ASN A 305 6.78 -2.22 -49.86
C ASN A 305 7.27 -3.40 -50.71
N ALA A 306 7.85 -4.43 -50.09
CA ALA A 306 8.28 -5.64 -50.78
C ALA A 306 7.09 -6.40 -51.40
N VAL A 307 5.95 -6.47 -50.70
CA VAL A 307 4.69 -7.05 -51.22
C VAL A 307 4.18 -6.24 -52.42
N LYS A 308 4.12 -4.90 -52.31
CA LYS A 308 3.71 -4.02 -53.43
C LYS A 308 4.59 -4.20 -54.67
N ASN A 309 5.88 -4.44 -54.46
CA ASN A 309 6.86 -4.68 -55.53
C ASN A 309 6.95 -6.14 -55.99
N ARG A 310 6.05 -7.03 -55.53
CA ARG A 310 6.00 -8.46 -55.88
C ARG A 310 7.34 -9.18 -55.66
N ALA A 311 8.01 -8.89 -54.53
CA ALA A 311 9.22 -9.60 -54.12
C ALA A 311 8.95 -11.11 -53.97
N SER A 312 10.00 -11.93 -54.11
CA SER A 312 9.88 -13.38 -53.95
C SER A 312 9.56 -13.78 -52.50
N ASP A 313 8.88 -14.92 -52.32
CA ASP A 313 8.50 -15.44 -51.00
C ASP A 313 9.70 -15.56 -50.05
N LYS A 314 10.88 -15.91 -50.59
CA LYS A 314 12.12 -15.99 -49.81
C LYS A 314 12.54 -14.64 -49.22
N ILE A 315 12.31 -13.54 -49.94
CA ILE A 315 12.60 -12.18 -49.44
C ILE A 315 11.55 -11.75 -48.43
N LEU A 316 10.26 -12.02 -48.70
CA LEU A 316 9.17 -11.72 -47.79
C LEU A 316 9.36 -12.42 -46.44
N GLU A 317 9.80 -13.68 -46.45
CA GLU A 317 10.03 -14.43 -45.21
C GLU A 317 11.17 -13.85 -44.36
N VAL A 318 12.22 -13.30 -44.99
CA VAL A 318 13.29 -12.59 -44.26
C VAL A 318 12.74 -11.36 -43.54
N TYR A 319 11.86 -10.59 -44.18
CA TYR A 319 11.24 -9.43 -43.55
C TYR A 319 10.21 -9.81 -42.48
N ARG A 320 9.45 -10.89 -42.69
CA ARG A 320 8.55 -11.46 -41.68
C ARG A 320 9.31 -11.90 -40.44
N GLU A 321 10.44 -12.58 -40.62
CA GLU A 321 11.27 -13.01 -39.49
C GLU A 321 11.82 -11.81 -38.71
N LYS A 322 12.31 -10.77 -39.40
CA LYS A 322 12.74 -9.52 -38.73
C LYS A 322 11.60 -8.90 -37.91
N LEU A 323 10.39 -8.89 -38.46
CA LEU A 323 9.22 -8.36 -37.76
C LEU A 323 8.85 -9.20 -36.53
N ARG A 324 8.88 -10.54 -36.63
CA ARG A 324 8.64 -11.45 -35.50
C ARG A 324 9.68 -11.24 -34.39
N VAL A 325 10.95 -11.09 -34.74
CA VAL A 325 12.01 -10.78 -33.78
C VAL A 325 11.75 -9.45 -33.07
N ALA A 326 11.40 -8.39 -33.81
CA ALA A 326 11.09 -7.09 -33.23
C ALA A 326 9.86 -7.16 -32.29
N HIS A 327 8.78 -7.83 -32.69
CA HIS A 327 7.63 -8.08 -31.81
C HIS A 327 8.04 -8.85 -30.55
N GLY A 328 8.89 -9.88 -30.68
CA GLY A 328 9.41 -10.64 -29.55
C GLY A 328 10.23 -9.79 -28.58
N GLU A 329 11.05 -8.86 -29.07
CA GLU A 329 11.79 -7.90 -28.23
C GLU A 329 10.82 -6.95 -27.49
N ASN A 330 9.85 -6.38 -28.21
CA ASN A 330 8.85 -5.46 -27.64
C ASN A 330 8.04 -6.15 -26.53
N TRP A 331 7.61 -7.40 -26.75
CA TRP A 331 6.92 -8.21 -25.75
C TRP A 331 7.77 -8.52 -24.52
N LYS A 332 9.05 -8.81 -24.68
CA LYS A 332 9.96 -9.10 -23.55
C LYS A 332 10.07 -7.88 -22.63
N ILE A 333 10.23 -6.69 -23.19
CA ILE A 333 10.30 -5.46 -22.40
C ILE A 333 8.95 -5.18 -21.74
N PHE A 334 7.86 -5.23 -22.49
CA PHE A 334 6.51 -5.00 -21.94
C PHE A 334 6.21 -5.92 -20.75
N ARG A 335 6.47 -7.23 -20.87
CA ARG A 335 6.26 -8.19 -19.77
C ARG A 335 7.18 -7.96 -18.59
N SER A 336 8.46 -7.64 -18.83
CA SER A 336 9.39 -7.33 -17.74
C SER A 336 8.91 -6.13 -16.92
N LEU A 337 8.36 -5.14 -17.60
CA LEU A 337 7.82 -3.93 -17.00
C LEU A 337 6.49 -4.22 -16.27
N GLU A 338 5.59 -4.98 -16.89
CA GLU A 338 4.33 -5.42 -16.27
C GLU A 338 4.57 -6.24 -15.00
N GLU A 339 5.54 -7.16 -15.02
CA GLU A 339 5.91 -7.97 -13.86
C GLU A 339 6.47 -7.08 -12.73
N GLN A 340 7.27 -6.06 -13.08
CA GLN A 340 7.76 -5.10 -12.10
C GLN A 340 6.60 -4.32 -11.44
N ASP A 341 5.60 -3.90 -12.23
CA ASP A 341 4.42 -3.22 -11.67
C ASP A 341 3.60 -4.17 -10.80
N ARG A 342 3.35 -5.40 -11.26
CA ARG A 342 2.64 -6.43 -10.49
C ARG A 342 3.33 -6.69 -9.16
N GLU A 343 4.66 -6.71 -9.14
CA GLU A 343 5.43 -6.89 -7.91
C GLU A 343 5.30 -5.71 -6.96
N VAL A 344 5.40 -4.46 -7.45
CA VAL A 344 5.18 -3.25 -6.64
C VAL A 344 3.78 -3.24 -6.03
N VAL A 345 2.78 -3.61 -6.82
CA VAL A 345 1.38 -3.73 -6.39
C VAL A 345 1.22 -4.82 -5.34
N ARG A 346 1.81 -5.99 -5.57
CA ARG A 346 1.77 -7.12 -4.65
C ARG A 346 2.42 -6.74 -3.32
N GLU A 347 3.58 -6.09 -3.35
CA GLU A 347 4.24 -5.58 -2.16
C GLU A 347 3.37 -4.58 -1.40
N SER A 348 2.80 -3.59 -2.09
CA SER A 348 1.90 -2.61 -1.50
C SER A 348 0.68 -3.26 -0.84
N SER A 349 -0.01 -4.15 -1.55
CA SER A 349 -1.16 -4.89 -1.04
C SER A 349 -0.81 -5.75 0.17
N MET A 350 0.35 -6.42 0.17
CA MET A 350 0.82 -7.18 1.33
C MET A 350 1.06 -6.28 2.56
N ARG A 351 1.58 -5.06 2.38
CA ARG A 351 1.78 -4.10 3.48
C ARG A 351 0.45 -3.68 4.10
N PHE A 352 -0.54 -3.33 3.28
CA PHE A 352 -1.87 -2.96 3.76
C PHE A 352 -2.63 -4.14 4.39
N GLN A 353 -2.47 -5.35 3.85
CA GLN A 353 -3.05 -6.56 4.44
C GLN A 353 -2.44 -6.86 5.82
N ALA A 354 -1.13 -6.76 5.97
CA ALA A 354 -0.49 -6.93 7.27
C ALA A 354 -0.97 -5.87 8.28
N ALA A 355 -1.14 -4.62 7.85
CA ALA A 355 -1.70 -3.56 8.70
C ALA A 355 -3.15 -3.84 9.12
N MET A 356 -3.95 -4.48 8.24
CA MET A 356 -5.32 -4.91 8.53
C MET A 356 -5.35 -6.00 9.61
N GLU A 357 -4.51 -7.02 9.46
CA GLU A 357 -4.40 -8.12 10.43
C GLU A 357 -4.03 -7.58 11.81
N ILE A 358 -3.04 -6.68 11.90
CA ILE A 358 -2.66 -6.01 13.14
C ILE A 358 -3.83 -5.21 13.72
N SER A 359 -4.62 -4.51 12.90
CA SER A 359 -5.77 -3.74 13.37
C SER A 359 -6.83 -4.63 14.03
N LEU A 360 -7.12 -5.77 13.40
CA LEU A 360 -8.07 -6.77 13.91
C LEU A 360 -7.58 -7.40 15.22
N ASP A 361 -6.29 -7.77 15.27
CA ASP A 361 -5.69 -8.38 16.46
C ASP A 361 -5.69 -7.41 17.64
N ILE A 362 -5.29 -6.15 17.45
CA ILE A 362 -5.33 -5.13 18.51
C ILE A 362 -6.78 -4.90 18.98
N SER A 363 -7.74 -4.85 18.05
CA SER A 363 -9.15 -4.65 18.41
C SER A 363 -9.69 -5.80 19.27
N SER A 364 -9.21 -7.03 19.03
CA SER A 364 -9.50 -8.21 19.84
C SER A 364 -8.79 -8.19 21.20
N GLU A 365 -7.48 -7.90 21.23
CA GLU A 365 -6.64 -7.94 22.43
C GLU A 365 -6.91 -6.81 23.41
N LEU A 366 -7.37 -5.65 22.93
CA LEU A 366 -7.82 -4.57 23.81
C LEU A 366 -8.94 -5.03 24.78
N GLY A 367 -9.64 -6.14 24.51
CA GLY A 367 -10.60 -6.75 25.43
C GLY A 367 -10.00 -7.58 26.58
N GLU A 368 -8.77 -8.09 26.45
CA GLU A 368 -8.16 -9.07 27.36
C GLU A 368 -6.79 -8.64 27.95
N GLY A 369 -6.26 -7.48 27.53
CA GLY A 369 -4.92 -6.99 27.90
C GLY A 369 -3.96 -7.11 26.70
N LEU A 370 -3.18 -6.06 26.43
CA LEU A 370 -2.32 -6.01 25.24
C LEU A 370 -1.05 -6.82 25.47
N THR A 371 -0.91 -7.96 24.78
CA THR A 371 0.35 -8.74 24.80
C THR A 371 1.10 -8.62 23.46
N PRO A 372 2.44 -8.43 23.49
CA PRO A 372 3.24 -8.13 22.29
C PRO A 372 3.31 -9.26 21.26
N SER A 373 3.12 -10.52 21.66
CA SER A 373 3.44 -11.70 20.85
C SER A 373 2.74 -11.75 19.49
N ARG A 374 1.63 -11.01 19.31
CA ARG A 374 0.94 -10.89 18.01
C ARG A 374 0.87 -9.45 17.48
N SER A 375 0.73 -8.46 18.36
CA SER A 375 0.65 -7.04 17.95
C SER A 375 1.98 -6.44 17.47
N MET A 376 3.13 -7.04 17.85
CA MET A 376 4.46 -6.48 17.57
C MET A 376 5.45 -7.41 16.83
N GLY A 377 5.07 -8.65 16.55
CA GLY A 377 5.82 -9.60 15.73
C GLY A 377 5.06 -10.02 14.46
N TYR A 378 5.75 -10.12 13.34
CA TYR A 378 5.33 -10.81 12.11
C TYR A 378 5.40 -12.32 12.33
N GLU A 379 4.65 -12.88 13.28
CA GLU A 379 4.31 -14.29 13.15
C GLU A 379 3.35 -14.42 11.97
N ARG A 380 3.92 -14.70 10.79
CA ARG A 380 3.18 -15.16 9.60
C ARG A 380 2.29 -16.32 10.03
N SER A 381 1.06 -16.03 10.44
CA SER A 381 0.00 -17.01 10.55
C SER A 381 -0.30 -17.45 9.13
N SER A 382 0.44 -18.44 8.66
CA SER A 382 0.31 -19.09 7.34
C SER A 382 -1.06 -19.74 7.11
N SER A 383 -1.99 -19.60 8.06
CA SER A 383 -3.27 -20.29 8.10
C SER A 383 -4.48 -19.44 7.70
N ARG A 384 -4.29 -18.17 7.29
CA ARG A 384 -5.41 -17.30 6.82
C ARG A 384 -5.26 -16.73 5.41
N SER A 385 -4.39 -17.30 4.56
CA SER A 385 -4.26 -16.87 3.15
C SER A 385 -5.42 -17.31 2.24
N THR A 386 -6.57 -17.71 2.78
CA THR A 386 -7.73 -18.20 2.02
C THR A 386 -8.87 -17.19 1.88
N MET A 387 -8.75 -15.98 2.40
CA MET A 387 -9.65 -14.88 2.04
C MET A 387 -8.99 -14.02 0.97
N PHE A 388 -9.70 -13.82 -0.14
CA PHE A 388 -9.34 -13.07 -1.36
C PHE A 388 -8.60 -13.88 -2.45
N GLY A 389 -9.39 -14.58 -3.26
CA GLY A 389 -9.00 -15.27 -4.49
C GLY A 389 -8.50 -14.38 -5.64
N ILE A 390 -8.09 -13.13 -5.37
CA ILE A 390 -7.65 -12.16 -6.38
C ILE A 390 -6.33 -12.63 -7.03
N ALA A 391 -5.43 -13.24 -6.26
CA ALA A 391 -4.14 -13.73 -6.78
C ALA A 391 -4.28 -14.90 -7.76
N HIS A 392 -5.31 -15.75 -7.60
CA HIS A 392 -5.49 -16.92 -8.46
C HIS A 392 -6.17 -16.58 -9.79
N GLU A 393 -6.96 -15.49 -9.82
CA GLU A 393 -7.62 -14.99 -11.03
C GLU A 393 -6.67 -14.13 -11.89
N ALA A 394 -5.80 -13.33 -11.27
CA ALA A 394 -4.81 -12.50 -11.97
C ALA A 394 -3.74 -13.30 -12.74
N ALA A 395 -3.43 -14.52 -12.32
CA ALA A 395 -2.51 -15.42 -13.03
C ALA A 395 -3.08 -15.97 -14.36
N LEU A 396 -4.39 -15.81 -14.59
CA LEU A 396 -5.10 -16.37 -15.75
C LEU A 396 -5.42 -15.35 -16.84
N VAL A 397 -5.18 -14.06 -16.55
CA VAL A 397 -5.48 -12.93 -17.41
C VAL A 397 -4.16 -12.36 -17.94
N GLU A 398 -3.95 -12.44 -19.24
CA GLU A 398 -2.79 -11.85 -19.94
C GLU A 398 -3.28 -10.70 -20.82
N GLU A 399 -2.69 -9.51 -20.73
CA GLU A 399 -3.09 -8.41 -21.61
C GLU A 399 -2.70 -8.72 -23.08
N SER A 400 -3.53 -8.29 -24.03
CA SER A 400 -3.23 -8.32 -25.46
C SER A 400 -2.25 -7.20 -25.83
N TRP A 401 -1.64 -7.27 -27.01
CA TRP A 401 -0.90 -6.12 -27.54
C TRP A 401 -1.82 -4.95 -27.95
N LEU A 402 -3.13 -5.16 -28.09
CA LEU A 402 -4.08 -4.04 -28.23
C LEU A 402 -4.53 -3.56 -26.84
N PRO A 403 -4.35 -2.27 -26.49
CA PRO A 403 -4.67 -1.74 -25.16
C PRO A 403 -6.07 -2.08 -24.66
N GLY A 404 -6.15 -2.59 -23.42
CA GLY A 404 -7.40 -2.88 -22.72
C GLY A 404 -8.04 -4.24 -23.05
N PHE A 405 -7.56 -4.96 -24.07
CA PHE A 405 -8.02 -6.31 -24.33
C PHE A 405 -7.22 -7.32 -23.51
N VAL A 406 -7.87 -8.36 -22.99
CA VAL A 406 -7.28 -9.43 -22.19
C VAL A 406 -7.57 -10.81 -22.76
N ARG A 407 -6.60 -11.70 -22.62
CA ARG A 407 -6.59 -13.11 -23.01
C ARG A 407 -6.80 -13.98 -21.78
N LEU A 408 -7.60 -15.03 -21.92
CA LEU A 408 -7.94 -15.95 -20.83
C LEU A 408 -7.42 -17.35 -21.17
N ARG A 409 -6.24 -17.72 -20.67
CA ARG A 409 -5.56 -18.96 -21.11
C ARG A 409 -6.26 -20.27 -20.74
N ASN A 410 -7.14 -20.26 -19.75
CA ASN A 410 -7.79 -21.47 -19.21
C ASN A 410 -9.26 -21.67 -19.63
N GLN A 411 -9.77 -20.86 -20.55
CA GLN A 411 -11.14 -21.03 -21.06
C GLN A 411 -11.15 -21.76 -22.40
N LYS A 412 -12.26 -22.44 -22.69
CA LYS A 412 -12.46 -23.10 -23.98
C LYS A 412 -12.82 -22.04 -25.03
N ASN A 413 -11.99 -21.91 -26.06
CA ASN A 413 -12.13 -20.95 -27.17
C ASN A 413 -12.29 -19.47 -26.74
N PRO A 414 -11.38 -18.91 -25.92
CA PRO A 414 -11.49 -17.52 -25.44
C PRO A 414 -11.00 -16.50 -26.47
N GLU A 415 -10.32 -16.95 -27.52
CA GLU A 415 -9.68 -16.14 -28.52
C GLU A 415 -9.66 -16.85 -29.89
N PHE A 416 -9.59 -16.05 -30.95
CA PHE A 416 -9.38 -16.53 -32.31
C PHE A 416 -7.90 -16.43 -32.67
N VAL A 417 -7.26 -17.59 -32.83
CA VAL A 417 -5.84 -17.72 -33.18
C VAL A 417 -5.73 -18.21 -34.62
N GLY A 418 -4.85 -17.58 -35.38
CA GLY A 418 -4.59 -17.96 -36.77
C GLY A 418 -3.32 -17.31 -37.32
N PRO A 419 -2.92 -17.68 -38.55
CA PRO A 419 -1.73 -17.12 -39.18
C PRO A 419 -1.95 -15.66 -39.55
N CYS A 420 -1.11 -14.77 -39.03
CA CYS A 420 -1.12 -13.35 -39.37
C CYS A 420 -0.74 -13.15 -40.84
N MET A 421 -1.55 -12.39 -41.59
CA MET A 421 -1.26 -12.11 -43.00
C MET A 421 0.02 -11.29 -43.23
N ILE A 422 0.48 -10.57 -42.22
CA ILE A 422 1.66 -9.72 -42.29
C ILE A 422 2.90 -10.51 -41.87
N CYS A 423 3.05 -10.80 -40.57
CA CYS A 423 4.24 -11.48 -40.04
C CYS A 423 4.24 -13.01 -40.22
N GLY A 424 3.12 -13.63 -40.64
CA GLY A 424 3.01 -15.09 -40.80
C GLY A 424 2.92 -15.89 -39.50
N GLU A 425 2.99 -15.25 -38.34
CA GLU A 425 2.94 -15.93 -37.04
C GLU A 425 1.52 -16.39 -36.69
N ASN A 426 1.41 -17.58 -36.11
CA ASN A 426 0.12 -18.12 -35.65
C ASN A 426 -0.16 -17.65 -34.22
N THR A 427 -0.96 -16.60 -34.07
CA THR A 427 -1.20 -15.91 -32.79
C THR A 427 -2.60 -15.30 -32.73
N LEU A 428 -2.92 -14.58 -31.65
CA LEU A 428 -4.16 -13.83 -31.48
C LEU A 428 -4.32 -12.82 -32.63
N LEU A 429 -5.40 -12.99 -33.39
CA LEU A 429 -5.71 -12.13 -34.52
C LEU A 429 -6.54 -10.91 -34.08
N ALA A 430 -6.54 -9.89 -34.93
CA ALA A 430 -7.28 -8.65 -34.76
C ALA A 430 -7.98 -8.28 -36.07
N LEU A 431 -9.23 -7.81 -35.95
CA LEU A 431 -9.93 -7.21 -37.07
C LEU A 431 -9.45 -5.79 -37.27
N LEU A 432 -9.13 -5.45 -38.52
CA LEU A 432 -8.78 -4.10 -38.92
C LEU A 432 -10.03 -3.39 -39.46
N ILE A 433 -10.24 -2.16 -38.98
CA ILE A 433 -11.37 -1.32 -39.38
C ILE A 433 -10.84 -0.19 -40.26
N GLN A 434 -11.33 -0.11 -41.49
CA GLN A 434 -11.05 0.90 -42.48
C GLN A 434 -12.01 2.08 -42.36
N ARG A 435 -11.55 3.27 -42.78
CA ARG A 435 -12.45 4.41 -42.95
C ARG A 435 -13.37 4.15 -44.16
N PRO A 436 -14.70 4.24 -44.02
CA PRO A 436 -15.61 4.06 -45.15
C PRO A 436 -15.36 5.13 -46.21
N SER A 437 -15.45 4.71 -47.48
CA SER A 437 -15.22 5.56 -48.66
C SER A 437 -16.27 6.67 -48.80
N THR A 438 -17.47 6.45 -48.26
CA THR A 438 -18.56 7.43 -48.23
C THR A 438 -18.50 8.16 -46.89
N GLY A 439 -18.42 9.50 -46.91
CA GLY A 439 -18.32 10.35 -45.70
C GLY A 439 -19.58 10.37 -44.82
N GLY A 440 -20.25 9.23 -44.65
CA GLY A 440 -21.44 9.07 -43.85
C GLY A 440 -21.16 9.34 -42.38
N VAL A 441 -21.81 10.38 -41.85
CA VAL A 441 -21.75 10.76 -40.44
C VAL A 441 -22.82 9.97 -39.69
N GLY A 442 -22.49 8.75 -39.26
CA GLY A 442 -23.40 7.95 -38.43
C GLY A 442 -22.82 6.60 -37.99
N PRO A 443 -22.99 6.20 -36.73
CA PRO A 443 -22.38 4.98 -36.16
C PRO A 443 -22.82 3.68 -36.86
N THR A 444 -24.05 3.63 -37.38
CA THR A 444 -24.57 2.48 -38.15
C THR A 444 -24.01 2.41 -39.57
N ILE A 445 -23.68 3.56 -40.17
CA ILE A 445 -23.11 3.66 -41.52
C ILE A 445 -21.60 3.42 -41.48
N LEU A 446 -20.93 3.84 -40.40
CA LEU A 446 -19.49 3.67 -40.16
C LEU A 446 -19.02 2.21 -40.00
N LEU A 447 -19.93 1.24 -39.94
CA LEU A 447 -19.57 -0.17 -39.77
C LEU A 447 -19.88 -1.02 -41.00
N ARG A 448 -20.73 -0.54 -41.92
CA ARG A 448 -20.96 -1.19 -43.21
C ARG A 448 -19.78 -0.83 -44.12
N GLU A 449 -19.17 -1.83 -44.74
CA GLU A 449 -18.01 -1.70 -45.65
C GLU A 449 -16.71 -1.28 -44.94
N SER A 450 -16.65 -1.43 -43.62
CA SER A 450 -15.54 -0.91 -42.83
C SER A 450 -14.58 -2.00 -42.36
N PHE A 451 -14.86 -3.28 -42.59
CA PHE A 451 -13.88 -4.33 -42.31
C PHE A 451 -12.89 -4.48 -43.46
N SER A 452 -11.60 -4.37 -43.13
CA SER A 452 -10.54 -4.75 -44.05
C SER A 452 -10.71 -6.21 -44.48
N PRO A 453 -10.44 -6.56 -45.75
CA PRO A 453 -10.34 -7.96 -46.17
C PRO A 453 -9.18 -8.69 -45.47
N SER A 454 -8.25 -7.96 -44.85
CA SER A 454 -7.08 -8.50 -44.19
C SER A 454 -7.26 -8.61 -42.68
N VAL A 455 -6.83 -9.74 -42.13
CA VAL A 455 -6.72 -9.99 -40.68
C VAL A 455 -5.24 -10.16 -40.34
N CYS A 456 -4.78 -9.53 -39.27
CA CYS A 456 -3.40 -9.67 -38.80
C CYS A 456 -3.37 -9.87 -37.30
N CYS A 457 -2.21 -10.17 -36.72
CA CYS A 457 -2.06 -10.26 -35.28
C CYS A 457 -2.25 -8.88 -34.61
N ALA A 458 -2.52 -8.91 -33.30
CA ALA A 458 -2.68 -7.70 -32.49
C ALA A 458 -1.45 -6.77 -32.53
N GLU A 459 -0.25 -7.35 -32.62
CA GLU A 459 1.02 -6.62 -32.72
C GLU A 459 1.09 -5.84 -34.03
N CYS A 460 0.94 -6.53 -35.16
CA CYS A 460 0.92 -5.90 -36.48
C CYS A 460 -0.19 -4.85 -36.59
N ALA A 461 -1.38 -5.13 -36.04
CA ALA A 461 -2.51 -4.22 -36.07
C ALA A 461 -2.18 -2.88 -35.39
N SER A 462 -1.44 -2.90 -34.27
CA SER A 462 -1.08 -1.67 -33.53
C SER A 462 -0.26 -0.67 -34.36
N TYR A 463 0.53 -1.16 -35.33
CA TYR A 463 1.31 -0.33 -36.24
C TYR A 463 0.56 0.11 -37.50
N LEU A 464 -0.59 -0.50 -37.79
CA LEU A 464 -1.42 -0.14 -38.94
C LEU A 464 -2.50 0.89 -38.60
N VAL A 465 -2.92 0.93 -37.34
CA VAL A 465 -3.79 1.99 -36.83
C VAL A 465 -3.02 3.33 -36.86
N PRO A 466 -3.67 4.49 -37.15
CA PRO A 466 -2.98 5.75 -37.40
C PRO A 466 -1.98 6.11 -36.31
N PRO A 467 -0.83 6.72 -36.70
CA PRO A 467 -0.68 7.59 -37.88
C PRO A 467 -0.21 6.91 -39.18
N ALA A 468 0.03 5.60 -39.21
CA ALA A 468 0.70 4.94 -40.33
C ALA A 468 -0.27 4.58 -41.48
N ASN A 469 -0.44 5.47 -42.47
CA ASN A 469 -1.20 5.18 -43.70
C ASN A 469 -0.43 4.21 -44.63
N LEU A 470 -0.18 2.99 -44.16
CA LEU A 470 0.68 2.02 -44.86
C LEU A 470 -0.07 1.16 -45.88
N LEU A 471 -1.38 1.04 -45.72
CA LEU A 471 -2.28 0.33 -46.63
C LEU A 471 -2.99 1.30 -47.57
N ASP A 472 -3.49 0.78 -48.69
CA ASP A 472 -4.15 1.60 -49.72
C ASP A 472 -5.45 2.23 -49.21
N GLN A 473 -6.09 1.61 -48.22
CA GLN A 473 -7.16 2.22 -47.44
C GLN A 473 -6.70 2.45 -46.00
N PRO A 474 -6.95 3.64 -45.43
CA PRO A 474 -6.53 3.95 -44.07
C PRO A 474 -7.30 3.11 -43.07
N ILE A 475 -6.56 2.37 -42.25
CA ILE A 475 -7.10 1.74 -41.04
C ILE A 475 -7.35 2.85 -40.02
N VAL A 476 -8.48 2.81 -39.32
CA VAL A 476 -8.87 3.77 -38.28
C VAL A 476 -8.91 3.14 -36.89
N GLY A 477 -8.89 1.81 -36.80
CA GLY A 477 -8.77 1.10 -35.54
C GLY A 477 -8.67 -0.42 -35.73
N ALA A 478 -8.47 -1.11 -34.61
CA ALA A 478 -8.36 -2.55 -34.57
C ALA A 478 -9.11 -3.12 -33.36
N LEU A 479 -9.65 -4.33 -33.51
CA LEU A 479 -10.34 -5.06 -32.45
C LEU A 479 -9.67 -6.42 -32.26
N ALA A 480 -9.13 -6.68 -31.07
CA ALA A 480 -8.54 -7.97 -30.77
C ALA A 480 -9.64 -9.05 -30.73
N LEU A 481 -9.39 -10.20 -31.37
CA LEU A 481 -10.34 -11.31 -31.42
C LEU A 481 -10.29 -12.14 -30.14
N VAL A 482 -10.65 -11.52 -29.04
CA VAL A 482 -10.84 -12.10 -27.71
C VAL A 482 -12.31 -12.04 -27.32
N SER A 483 -12.75 -12.88 -26.38
CA SER A 483 -14.17 -12.96 -26.03
C SER A 483 -14.76 -11.58 -25.68
N VAL A 484 -15.81 -11.20 -26.39
CA VAL A 484 -16.50 -9.91 -26.24
C VAL A 484 -17.17 -9.85 -24.87
N THR A 485 -17.68 -10.97 -24.36
CA THR A 485 -18.30 -11.04 -23.02
C THR A 485 -17.36 -10.61 -21.90
N LYS A 486 -16.09 -11.00 -22.01
CA LYS A 486 -15.04 -10.73 -21.01
C LYS A 486 -14.29 -9.44 -21.26
N ASN A 487 -14.39 -8.91 -22.47
CA ASN A 487 -13.72 -7.69 -22.91
C ASN A 487 -14.73 -6.58 -23.28
N LYS A 488 -15.95 -6.61 -22.71
CA LYS A 488 -17.06 -5.72 -23.10
C LYS A 488 -16.63 -4.25 -23.10
N GLU A 489 -15.99 -3.81 -22.03
CA GLU A 489 -15.53 -2.42 -21.88
C GLU A 489 -14.45 -2.04 -22.91
N ALA A 490 -13.50 -2.94 -23.17
CA ALA A 490 -12.44 -2.72 -24.15
C ALA A 490 -13.00 -2.60 -25.57
N TRP A 491 -13.92 -3.49 -25.95
CA TRP A 491 -14.63 -3.44 -27.22
C TRP A 491 -15.43 -2.14 -27.36
N VAL A 492 -16.21 -1.78 -26.34
CA VAL A 492 -16.99 -0.53 -26.32
C VAL A 492 -16.08 0.69 -26.47
N LYS A 493 -14.97 0.72 -25.74
CA LYS A 493 -13.99 1.82 -25.80
C LYS A 493 -13.35 1.94 -27.17
N ALA A 494 -12.94 0.82 -27.77
CA ALA A 494 -12.36 0.79 -29.11
C ALA A 494 -13.39 1.26 -30.17
N LEU A 495 -14.63 0.76 -30.10
CA LEU A 495 -15.73 1.17 -30.99
C LEU A 495 -16.12 2.64 -30.81
N SER A 496 -16.13 3.14 -29.58
CA SER A 496 -16.42 4.55 -29.28
C SER A 496 -15.33 5.46 -29.85
N THR A 497 -14.06 5.07 -29.73
CA THR A 497 -12.93 5.79 -30.33
C THR A 497 -13.08 5.88 -31.85
N LEU A 498 -13.49 4.78 -32.48
CA LEU A 498 -13.79 4.72 -33.91
C LEU A 498 -14.96 5.64 -34.32
N CYS A 499 -15.93 5.86 -33.43
CA CYS A 499 -17.08 6.73 -33.65
C CYS A 499 -16.85 8.20 -33.22
N GLY A 500 -15.63 8.58 -32.85
CA GLY A 500 -15.30 9.96 -32.46
C GLY A 500 -15.60 10.31 -30.99
N GLY A 501 -15.73 9.32 -30.10
CA GLY A 501 -15.66 9.49 -28.64
C GLY A 501 -16.88 10.13 -27.95
N GLY A 502 -17.96 10.45 -28.68
CA GLY A 502 -19.04 11.31 -28.19
C GLY A 502 -20.28 10.62 -27.57
N ALA A 503 -20.38 9.29 -27.55
CA ALA A 503 -21.61 8.63 -27.12
C ALA A 503 -21.36 7.54 -26.06
N GLY A 504 -22.23 7.49 -25.04
CA GLY A 504 -22.24 6.45 -24.01
C GLY A 504 -22.30 5.07 -24.65
N GLY A 505 -21.30 4.23 -24.39
CA GLY A 505 -20.88 3.22 -25.36
C GLY A 505 -21.64 1.89 -25.35
N GLU A 506 -22.58 1.65 -24.45
CA GLU A 506 -23.20 0.31 -24.32
C GLU A 506 -24.07 -0.09 -25.53
N TRP A 507 -24.71 0.86 -26.21
CA TRP A 507 -25.49 0.58 -27.42
C TRP A 507 -24.62 0.31 -28.66
N LEU A 508 -23.31 0.60 -28.61
CA LEU A 508 -22.40 0.36 -29.73
C LEU A 508 -22.23 -1.12 -30.02
N LEU A 509 -22.23 -1.98 -29.00
CA LEU A 509 -22.06 -3.43 -29.17
C LEU A 509 -23.25 -4.07 -29.92
N PRO A 510 -24.52 -3.82 -29.54
CA PRO A 510 -25.67 -4.27 -30.33
C PRO A 510 -25.68 -3.73 -31.77
N CYS A 511 -25.36 -2.45 -31.97
CA CYS A 511 -25.25 -1.87 -33.30
C CYS A 511 -24.13 -2.51 -34.12
N PHE A 512 -22.99 -2.78 -33.49
CA PHE A 512 -21.89 -3.52 -34.09
C PHE A 512 -22.33 -4.92 -34.49
N ALA A 513 -22.97 -5.67 -33.60
CA ALA A 513 -23.46 -7.02 -33.89
C ALA A 513 -24.44 -7.05 -35.08
N ALA A 514 -25.37 -6.10 -35.14
CA ALA A 514 -26.34 -6.01 -36.24
C ALA A 514 -25.68 -5.65 -37.58
N SER A 515 -24.79 -4.65 -37.60
CA SER A 515 -24.04 -4.28 -38.82
C SER A 515 -23.10 -5.39 -39.28
N PHE A 516 -22.45 -6.05 -38.32
CA PHE A 516 -21.53 -7.16 -38.53
C PHE A 516 -22.22 -8.35 -39.18
N GLU A 517 -23.43 -8.73 -38.74
CA GLU A 517 -24.17 -9.85 -39.32
C GLU A 517 -24.53 -9.60 -40.79
N VAL A 518 -24.92 -8.37 -41.13
CA VAL A 518 -25.19 -7.98 -42.52
C VAL A 518 -23.93 -8.11 -43.39
N GLU A 519 -22.80 -7.61 -42.91
CA GLU A 519 -21.55 -7.60 -43.68
C GLU A 519 -20.93 -8.99 -43.80
N ALA A 520 -20.96 -9.79 -42.73
CA ALA A 520 -20.51 -11.18 -42.76
C ALA A 520 -21.29 -12.01 -43.79
N ASN A 521 -22.62 -11.84 -43.84
CA ASN A 521 -23.47 -12.55 -44.81
C ASN A 521 -23.24 -12.06 -46.25
N GLN A 522 -22.96 -10.77 -46.47
CA GLN A 522 -22.64 -10.23 -47.80
C GLN A 522 -21.26 -10.70 -48.29
N LYS A 523 -20.24 -10.71 -47.43
CA LYS A 523 -18.89 -11.18 -47.77
C LYS A 523 -18.78 -12.70 -47.85
N ALA A 524 -19.66 -13.45 -47.19
CA ALA A 524 -19.76 -14.91 -47.35
C ALA A 524 -20.07 -15.33 -48.80
N ILE A 525 -20.61 -14.43 -49.62
CA ILE A 525 -20.93 -14.66 -51.04
C ILE A 525 -19.67 -14.52 -51.92
N LEU A 526 -18.61 -13.85 -51.44
CA LEU A 526 -17.34 -13.74 -52.15
C LEU A 526 -16.53 -15.03 -51.92
N ASP A 527 -16.67 -15.98 -52.84
CA ASP A 527 -16.11 -17.34 -52.77
C ASP A 527 -14.63 -17.41 -53.18
N LEU A 528 -13.83 -16.48 -52.65
CA LEU A 528 -12.37 -16.43 -52.88
C LEU A 528 -11.65 -17.07 -51.70
N GLU A 529 -10.78 -18.06 -51.97
CA GLU A 529 -9.93 -18.73 -50.96
C GLU A 529 -9.14 -17.72 -50.10
N GLU A 530 -8.80 -16.56 -50.67
CA GLU A 530 -8.09 -15.45 -50.05
C GLU A 530 -8.81 -14.84 -48.82
N HIS A 531 -10.12 -15.06 -48.65
CA HIS A 531 -10.90 -14.54 -47.52
C HIS A 531 -11.32 -15.61 -46.49
N SER A 532 -10.81 -16.83 -46.62
CA SER A 532 -11.17 -17.95 -45.73
C SER A 532 -10.91 -17.65 -44.24
N LEU A 533 -9.77 -17.03 -43.92
CA LEU A 533 -9.41 -16.67 -42.54
C LEU A 533 -10.30 -15.58 -41.96
N LEU A 534 -10.61 -14.55 -42.76
CA LEU A 534 -11.55 -13.51 -42.35
C LEU A 534 -12.94 -14.10 -42.09
N ARG A 535 -13.43 -14.98 -42.97
CA ARG A 535 -14.72 -15.66 -42.79
C ARG A 535 -14.78 -16.44 -41.47
N GLN A 536 -13.72 -17.19 -41.14
CA GLN A 536 -13.62 -17.93 -39.88
C GLN A 536 -13.60 -16.99 -38.66
N ALA A 537 -12.81 -15.90 -38.73
CA ALA A 537 -12.80 -14.89 -37.68
C ALA A 537 -14.19 -14.26 -37.49
N LEU A 538 -14.89 -13.99 -38.59
CA LEU A 538 -16.20 -13.37 -38.55
C LEU A 538 -17.25 -14.31 -37.91
N GLU A 539 -17.28 -15.56 -38.31
CA GLU A 539 -18.17 -16.56 -37.70
C GLU A 539 -17.88 -16.77 -36.22
N TRP A 540 -16.60 -16.79 -35.83
CA TRP A 540 -16.21 -16.91 -34.42
C TRP A 540 -16.75 -15.74 -33.57
N ILE A 541 -16.62 -14.50 -34.04
CA ILE A 541 -17.18 -13.33 -33.33
C ILE A 541 -18.71 -13.40 -33.28
N LYS A 542 -19.35 -13.84 -34.38
CA LYS A 542 -20.81 -14.00 -34.44
C LYS A 542 -21.31 -14.95 -33.36
N GLU A 543 -20.62 -16.08 -33.17
CA GLU A 543 -20.93 -17.02 -32.10
C GLU A 543 -20.76 -16.40 -30.71
N ASP A 544 -19.72 -15.59 -30.49
CA ASP A 544 -19.49 -14.97 -29.19
C ASP A 544 -20.47 -13.83 -28.89
N LEU A 545 -20.82 -13.01 -29.89
CA LEU A 545 -21.85 -11.96 -29.78
C LEU A 545 -23.23 -12.54 -29.50
N LYS A 546 -23.58 -13.70 -30.07
CA LYS A 546 -24.85 -14.40 -29.77
C LYS A 546 -24.98 -14.74 -28.29
N LYS A 547 -23.86 -15.07 -27.61
CA LYS A 547 -23.87 -15.35 -26.16
C LYS A 547 -24.23 -14.10 -25.35
N LEU A 548 -23.77 -12.92 -25.77
CA LEU A 548 -24.12 -11.64 -25.15
C LEU A 548 -25.61 -11.33 -25.26
N THR A 549 -26.19 -11.53 -26.45
CA THR A 549 -27.63 -11.29 -26.68
C THR A 549 -28.50 -12.30 -25.94
N ALA A 550 -28.06 -13.55 -25.83
CA ALA A 550 -28.78 -14.59 -25.09
C ALA A 550 -28.77 -14.37 -23.57
N ALA A 551 -27.72 -13.72 -23.02
CA ALA A 551 -27.63 -13.39 -21.60
C ALA A 551 -28.44 -12.13 -21.20
N SER A 552 -28.94 -11.37 -22.18
CA SER A 552 -29.68 -10.12 -21.96
C SER A 552 -31.21 -10.28 -22.05
N ASN A 553 -31.68 -11.47 -22.46
CA ASN A 553 -33.08 -11.89 -22.47
C ASN A 553 -33.32 -12.85 -21.29
#